data_AF-A0A973CMB8-F1
#
_entry.id   AF-A0A973CMB8-F1
#
_cell.length_a   1.000
_cell.length_b   1.000
_cell.length_c   1.000
_cell.angle_alpha   90.00
_cell.angle_beta   90.00
_cell.angle_gamma   90.00
#
_symmetry.space_group_name_H-M   'P 1'
#
loop_
_entity.id
_entity.type
_entity.pdbx_description
1 polymer ?
#
loop_
_entity_poly.entity_id
_entity_poly.type
_entity_poly.pdbx_seq_one_letter_code
_entity_poly.pdbx_strand_id
1 'polypeptide(L)'
;TAFIPNRAPQNFWEIGAIFRAIPWQTVNLSVFNEDSISTTGMAEYYKGDANLLDQLKMTEEDVNIGTININTYNTNVIEALLTGIPLGGTYAAPTGTGTNLTEDIAALIAETAGTMVAGDWLFENGSTNAGGVPFGNRGELAKITNLFNSLAYDPHTLTQDTDAAKEEIIGKIVNLCTTRATFYTVIVIAQGIKELRDADGTVLGGTKGQFDDTDANADGEYDYDRVLAEQKIMVILRRDSFTNKFDVLRYEYLDE
;
A
#
# COMPACT_ATOMS: atom_id res chain seq x y z
N THR A 1 -2.74 -29.91 -5.12
CA THR A 1 -3.57 -30.54 -6.16
C THR A 1 -3.49 -29.70 -7.42
N ALA A 2 -3.35 -30.30 -8.60
CA ALA A 2 -3.38 -29.56 -9.86
C ALA A 2 -4.83 -29.24 -10.24
N PHE A 3 -5.07 -28.04 -10.76
CA PHE A 3 -6.39 -27.61 -11.21
C PHE A 3 -6.23 -26.77 -12.47
N ILE A 4 -6.90 -27.19 -13.54
CA ILE A 4 -6.95 -26.46 -14.81
C ILE A 4 -8.41 -26.13 -15.08
N PRO A 5 -8.85 -24.89 -14.82
CA PRO A 5 -10.21 -24.50 -15.12
C PRO A 5 -10.45 -24.42 -16.63
N ASN A 6 -11.62 -24.85 -17.10
CA ASN A 6 -12.05 -24.59 -18.48
C ASN A 6 -12.65 -23.18 -18.63
N ARG A 7 -11.93 -22.17 -18.13
CA ARG A 7 -12.24 -20.73 -18.19
C ARG A 7 -10.92 -19.95 -18.10
N ALA A 8 -10.96 -18.66 -18.42
CA ALA A 8 -9.83 -17.78 -18.14
C ALA A 8 -9.51 -17.77 -16.63
N PRO A 9 -8.22 -17.79 -16.24
CA PRO A 9 -7.82 -17.68 -14.84
C PRO A 9 -8.25 -16.32 -14.27
N GLN A 10 -8.77 -16.32 -13.05
CA GLN A 10 -9.26 -15.13 -12.34
C GLN A 10 -8.19 -14.49 -11.45
N ASN A 11 -7.23 -15.26 -10.97
CA ASN A 11 -6.13 -14.77 -10.14
C ASN A 11 -4.83 -15.56 -10.37
N PHE A 12 -3.72 -15.03 -9.85
CA PHE A 12 -2.40 -15.67 -9.99
C PHE A 12 -2.27 -16.97 -9.20
N TRP A 13 -3.16 -17.21 -8.23
CA TRP A 13 -3.18 -18.46 -7.48
C TRP A 13 -3.56 -19.66 -8.35
N GLU A 14 -4.45 -19.48 -9.32
CA GLU A 14 -4.79 -20.53 -10.30
C GLU A 14 -3.61 -20.86 -11.23
N ILE A 15 -2.69 -19.91 -11.50
CA ILE A 15 -1.46 -20.19 -12.25
C ILE A 15 -0.57 -21.18 -11.49
N GLY A 16 -0.33 -20.94 -10.19
CA GLY A 16 0.42 -21.88 -9.35
C GLY A 16 -0.19 -23.29 -9.35
N ALA A 17 -1.53 -23.39 -9.44
CA ALA A 17 -2.23 -24.67 -9.51
C ALA A 17 -2.00 -25.44 -10.82
N ILE A 18 -1.93 -24.74 -11.97
CA ILE A 18 -1.64 -25.33 -13.28
C ILE A 18 -0.20 -25.89 -13.29
N PHE A 19 0.73 -25.12 -12.74
CA PHE A 19 2.15 -25.47 -12.67
C PHE A 19 2.49 -26.38 -11.47
N ARG A 20 1.52 -26.91 -10.73
CA ARG A 20 1.76 -27.96 -9.72
C ARG A 20 1.64 -29.39 -10.29
N ALA A 21 1.40 -29.52 -11.58
CA ALA A 21 1.19 -30.80 -12.25
C ALA A 21 2.50 -31.40 -12.78
N ILE A 22 3.37 -31.97 -11.92
CA ILE A 22 4.46 -32.94 -12.23
C ILE A 22 5.30 -33.23 -10.94
N PRO A 23 5.77 -34.47 -10.70
CA PRO A 23 7.03 -34.71 -9.97
C PRO A 23 8.21 -34.27 -10.86
N TRP A 24 8.94 -33.21 -10.44
CA TRP A 24 9.99 -32.40 -11.12
C TRP A 24 9.58 -30.99 -11.61
N GLN A 25 8.69 -30.35 -10.83
CA GLN A 25 8.77 -28.95 -10.36
C GLN A 25 8.77 -27.84 -11.42
N THR A 26 7.66 -27.08 -11.48
CA THR A 26 7.37 -26.20 -12.63
C THR A 26 7.39 -24.70 -12.33
N VAL A 27 6.77 -24.20 -11.24
CA VAL A 27 6.89 -22.80 -10.80
C VAL A 27 6.64 -22.73 -9.29
N ASN A 28 7.47 -22.02 -8.53
CA ASN A 28 7.26 -21.76 -7.10
C ASN A 28 6.98 -20.27 -6.84
N LEU A 29 5.72 -19.89 -6.61
CA LEU A 29 5.33 -18.49 -6.40
C LEU A 29 5.39 -18.06 -4.92
N SER A 30 5.75 -18.99 -4.02
CA SER A 30 5.83 -18.73 -2.57
C SER A 30 7.18 -18.17 -2.12
N VAL A 31 8.20 -18.18 -2.98
CA VAL A 31 9.56 -17.72 -2.68
C VAL A 31 10.01 -16.73 -3.74
N PHE A 32 10.61 -15.62 -3.30
CA PHE A 32 11.24 -14.63 -4.17
C PHE A 32 12.72 -14.96 -4.38
N ASN A 33 13.19 -14.84 -5.63
CA ASN A 33 14.55 -15.19 -6.00
C ASN A 33 15.46 -13.96 -5.99
N GLU A 34 16.34 -13.90 -4.99
CA GLU A 34 17.29 -12.79 -4.79
C GLU A 34 18.56 -12.90 -5.64
N ASP A 35 18.93 -14.12 -6.05
CA ASP A 35 20.16 -14.38 -6.83
C ASP A 35 20.00 -14.03 -8.33
N SER A 36 18.78 -13.75 -8.76
CA SER A 36 18.45 -13.53 -10.17
C SER A 36 18.83 -12.11 -10.60
N ILE A 37 19.99 -11.98 -11.24
CA ILE A 37 20.47 -10.72 -11.87
C ILE A 37 19.46 -10.18 -12.90
N SER A 38 18.69 -11.07 -13.53
CA SER A 38 17.54 -10.72 -14.36
C SER A 38 16.25 -10.97 -13.58
N THR A 39 15.33 -10.00 -13.55
CA THR A 39 13.97 -10.04 -12.95
C THR A 39 13.04 -11.13 -13.52
N THR A 40 13.60 -12.17 -14.14
CA THR A 40 12.91 -13.13 -15.01
C THR A 40 12.59 -14.46 -14.34
N GLY A 41 13.04 -14.71 -13.10
CA GLY A 41 12.67 -15.91 -12.29
C GLY A 41 12.78 -17.22 -13.07
N MET A 42 13.97 -17.83 -13.10
CA MET A 42 14.22 -19.11 -13.79
C MET A 42 15.48 -19.78 -13.20
N ALA A 43 15.42 -20.22 -11.93
CA ALA A 43 16.55 -20.88 -11.28
C ALA A 43 16.15 -22.25 -10.68
N GLU A 44 16.92 -22.77 -9.75
CA GLU A 44 16.55 -23.98 -9.01
C GLU A 44 15.23 -23.75 -8.25
N TYR A 45 14.33 -24.74 -8.21
CA TYR A 45 12.98 -24.61 -7.66
C TYR A 45 12.90 -24.01 -6.24
N TYR A 46 13.88 -24.34 -5.38
CA TYR A 46 13.91 -23.84 -4.01
C TYR A 46 14.25 -22.34 -3.92
N LYS A 47 14.81 -21.76 -4.97
CA LYS A 47 15.06 -20.31 -5.05
C LYS A 47 13.81 -19.51 -5.40
N GLY A 48 12.75 -20.17 -5.85
CA GLY A 48 11.48 -19.53 -6.18
C GLY A 48 11.46 -18.81 -7.53
N ASP A 49 10.24 -18.48 -7.94
CA ASP A 49 9.90 -17.87 -9.23
C ASP A 49 8.91 -16.71 -9.05
N ALA A 50 8.72 -16.21 -7.82
CA ALA A 50 7.77 -15.11 -7.56
C ALA A 50 8.08 -13.84 -8.35
N ASN A 51 9.30 -13.66 -8.86
CA ASN A 51 9.69 -12.55 -9.74
C ASN A 51 8.81 -12.49 -11.02
N LEU A 52 8.27 -13.63 -11.48
CA LEU A 52 7.34 -13.72 -12.62
C LEU A 52 6.04 -12.96 -12.37
N LEU A 53 5.63 -12.81 -11.11
CA LEU A 53 4.42 -12.10 -10.76
C LEU A 53 4.46 -10.65 -11.24
N ASP A 54 5.64 -10.05 -11.42
CA ASP A 54 5.73 -8.69 -11.96
C ASP A 54 5.46 -8.58 -13.45
N GLN A 55 5.69 -9.66 -14.20
CA GLN A 55 5.61 -9.67 -15.66
C GLN A 55 4.22 -10.01 -16.18
N LEU A 56 3.38 -10.62 -15.36
CA LEU A 56 2.11 -11.19 -15.79
C LEU A 56 0.94 -10.22 -15.55
N LYS A 57 0.04 -10.10 -16.53
CA LYS A 57 -1.21 -9.32 -16.45
C LYS A 57 -2.39 -10.28 -16.57
N MET A 58 -3.39 -10.12 -15.70
CA MET A 58 -4.62 -10.96 -15.70
C MET A 58 -5.86 -10.22 -16.19
N THR A 59 -5.79 -8.89 -16.28
CA THR A 59 -6.92 -8.07 -16.74
C THR A 59 -6.82 -7.84 -18.23
N GLU A 60 -7.98 -7.85 -18.90
CA GLU A 60 -8.08 -7.40 -20.29
C GLU A 60 -7.85 -5.87 -20.37
N GLU A 61 -8.18 -5.14 -19.30
CA GLU A 61 -8.06 -3.68 -19.19
C GLU A 61 -6.63 -3.19 -19.41
N ASP A 62 -6.43 -2.37 -20.44
CA ASP A 62 -5.12 -1.79 -20.77
C ASP A 62 -4.60 -0.82 -19.70
N VAL A 63 -5.48 -0.34 -18.82
CA VAL A 63 -5.16 0.60 -17.76
C VAL A 63 -5.72 0.09 -16.43
N ASN A 64 -4.81 -0.21 -15.50
CA ASN A 64 -5.18 -0.48 -14.11
C ASN A 64 -5.02 0.82 -13.30
N ILE A 65 -6.13 1.34 -12.78
CA ILE A 65 -6.16 2.50 -11.88
C ILE A 65 -6.28 2.01 -10.44
N GLY A 66 -5.60 2.66 -9.50
CA GLY A 66 -5.77 2.39 -8.07
C GLY A 66 -4.93 1.24 -7.53
N THR A 67 -3.80 0.90 -8.16
CA THR A 67 -2.84 -0.04 -7.57
C THR A 67 -2.13 0.57 -6.37
N ILE A 68 -1.96 -0.23 -5.33
CA ILE A 68 -1.34 0.16 -4.07
C ILE A 68 0.16 -0.06 -4.18
N ASN A 69 0.92 0.98 -3.80
CA ASN A 69 2.37 0.88 -3.74
C ASN A 69 2.79 0.08 -2.51
N ILE A 70 3.47 -1.06 -2.69
CA ILE A 70 3.85 -1.96 -1.59
C ILE A 70 4.97 -1.38 -0.70
N ASN A 71 5.70 -0.37 -1.20
CA ASN A 71 6.67 0.41 -0.42
C ASN A 71 5.98 1.56 0.35
N THR A 72 4.68 1.44 0.66
CA THR A 72 3.98 2.40 1.53
C THR A 72 4.42 2.23 2.99
N TYR A 73 4.48 3.36 3.72
CA TYR A 73 4.69 3.38 5.18
C TYR A 73 3.37 3.39 5.93
N ASN A 74 2.27 3.68 5.24
CA ASN A 74 0.98 3.83 5.88
C ASN A 74 0.39 2.43 6.13
N THR A 75 0.38 2.04 7.40
CA THR A 75 -0.16 0.76 7.89
C THR A 75 -1.63 0.61 7.57
N ASN A 76 -2.41 1.70 7.63
CA ASN A 76 -3.86 1.67 7.32
C ASN A 76 -4.12 1.28 5.87
N VAL A 77 -3.20 1.61 4.94
CA VAL A 77 -3.32 1.22 3.53
C VAL A 77 -3.06 -0.27 3.35
N ILE A 78 -2.12 -0.83 4.11
CA ILE A 78 -1.79 -2.26 4.09
C ILE A 78 -2.94 -3.05 4.73
N GLU A 79 -3.47 -2.58 5.85
CA GLU A 79 -4.63 -3.16 6.53
C GLU A 79 -5.86 -3.17 5.63
N ALA A 80 -6.17 -2.06 4.98
CA ALA A 80 -7.29 -1.97 4.04
C ALA A 80 -7.11 -2.85 2.80
N LEU A 81 -5.87 -3.08 2.35
CA LEU A 81 -5.57 -4.00 1.25
C LEU A 81 -5.89 -5.45 1.64
N LEU A 82 -5.57 -5.85 2.88
CA LEU A 82 -5.68 -7.23 3.33
C LEU A 82 -7.09 -7.59 3.83
N THR A 83 -7.82 -6.61 4.36
CA THR A 83 -9.16 -6.83 4.93
C THR A 83 -10.13 -7.33 3.86
N GLY A 84 -10.89 -8.39 4.17
CA GLY A 84 -11.93 -8.90 3.28
C GLY A 84 -11.45 -9.84 2.17
N ILE A 85 -10.15 -10.16 2.11
CA ILE A 85 -9.64 -11.18 1.18
C ILE A 85 -10.09 -12.57 1.66
N PRO A 86 -10.83 -13.34 0.85
CA PRO A 86 -11.17 -14.71 1.20
C PRO A 86 -9.93 -15.60 1.11
N LEU A 87 -9.64 -16.43 2.11
CA LEU A 87 -8.56 -17.42 2.11
C LEU A 87 -9.09 -18.82 2.44
N GLY A 88 -8.38 -19.87 2.03
CA GLY A 88 -8.82 -21.26 2.19
C GLY A 88 -9.95 -21.64 1.24
N GLY A 89 -10.09 -20.93 0.12
CA GLY A 89 -11.11 -21.21 -0.88
C GLY A 89 -10.81 -22.45 -1.72
N THR A 90 -11.68 -22.74 -2.68
CA THR A 90 -11.42 -23.74 -3.72
C THR A 90 -11.04 -23.06 -5.02
N TYR A 91 -10.19 -23.70 -5.83
CA TYR A 91 -9.90 -23.21 -7.17
C TYR A 91 -11.15 -23.15 -8.08
N ALA A 92 -12.21 -23.89 -7.78
CA ALA A 92 -13.47 -23.82 -8.52
C ALA A 92 -14.19 -22.47 -8.34
N ALA A 93 -14.05 -21.85 -7.16
CA ALA A 93 -14.67 -20.57 -6.79
C ALA A 93 -13.70 -19.74 -5.91
N PRO A 94 -12.61 -19.21 -6.49
CA PRO A 94 -11.48 -18.66 -5.74
C PRO A 94 -11.81 -17.36 -4.99
N THR A 95 -12.90 -16.69 -5.37
CA THR A 95 -13.39 -15.43 -4.78
C THR A 95 -14.55 -15.61 -3.81
N GLY A 96 -15.12 -16.82 -3.65
CA GLY A 96 -16.41 -16.98 -2.97
C GLY A 96 -16.53 -18.11 -1.94
N THR A 97 -15.47 -18.90 -1.71
CA THR A 97 -15.54 -20.10 -0.84
C THR A 97 -14.57 -20.11 0.34
N GLY A 98 -13.86 -19.00 0.60
CA GLY A 98 -12.90 -18.87 1.70
C GLY A 98 -13.42 -18.07 2.90
N THR A 99 -12.67 -18.09 4.00
CA THR A 99 -12.87 -17.22 5.15
C THR A 99 -12.18 -15.89 4.88
N ASN A 100 -12.89 -14.78 5.03
CA ASN A 100 -12.32 -13.46 4.84
C ASN A 100 -11.32 -13.14 5.96
N LEU A 101 -10.18 -12.54 5.59
CA LEU A 101 -9.29 -11.90 6.55
C LEU A 101 -10.06 -10.82 7.33
N THR A 102 -9.98 -10.89 8.65
CA THR A 102 -10.55 -9.89 9.56
C THR A 102 -9.63 -8.68 9.66
N GLU A 103 -10.19 -7.55 10.09
CA GLU A 103 -9.46 -6.32 10.37
C GLU A 103 -8.33 -6.56 11.39
N ASP A 104 -8.59 -7.33 12.45
CA ASP A 104 -7.59 -7.69 13.45
C ASP A 104 -6.36 -8.40 12.85
N ILE A 105 -6.58 -9.36 11.94
CA ILE A 105 -5.48 -10.09 11.28
C ILE A 105 -4.74 -9.17 10.30
N ALA A 106 -5.48 -8.32 9.58
CA ALA A 106 -4.90 -7.38 8.64
C ALA A 106 -4.02 -6.33 9.35
N ALA A 107 -4.45 -5.83 10.51
CA ALA A 107 -3.73 -4.87 11.34
C ALA A 107 -2.43 -5.47 11.91
N LEU A 108 -2.45 -6.75 12.30
CA LEU A 108 -1.25 -7.47 12.76
C LEU A 108 -0.21 -7.64 11.64
N ILE A 109 -0.62 -8.01 10.43
CA ILE A 109 0.31 -8.11 9.29
C ILE A 109 0.87 -6.74 8.91
N ALA A 110 0.06 -5.69 9.07
CA ALA A 110 0.43 -4.32 8.78
C ALA A 110 1.32 -3.68 9.86
N GLU A 111 1.74 -4.41 10.91
CA GLU A 111 2.30 -3.93 12.19
C GLU A 111 3.02 -2.57 12.16
N THR A 112 2.82 -1.78 13.22
CA THR A 112 3.36 -0.43 13.35
C THR A 112 4.89 -0.42 13.39
N ALA A 113 5.48 0.61 12.77
CA ALA A 113 6.93 0.87 12.60
C ALA A 113 7.85 0.81 13.85
N GLY A 114 7.35 0.46 15.04
CA GLY A 114 8.08 0.46 16.31
C GLY A 114 8.58 -0.91 16.80
N THR A 115 7.97 -2.03 16.39
CA THR A 115 8.28 -3.41 16.83
C THR A 115 8.76 -4.27 15.67
N MET A 116 9.69 -3.76 14.88
CA MET A 116 10.00 -4.32 13.56
C MET A 116 10.93 -5.54 13.64
N VAL A 117 10.44 -6.67 13.14
CA VAL A 117 11.16 -7.94 13.05
C VAL A 117 11.24 -8.37 11.57
N ALA A 118 12.26 -9.16 11.24
CA ALA A 118 12.35 -9.80 9.92
C ALA A 118 11.08 -10.63 9.66
N GLY A 119 10.50 -10.49 8.46
CA GLY A 119 9.21 -11.06 8.09
C GLY A 119 8.00 -10.11 8.14
N ASP A 120 8.14 -8.93 8.74
CA ASP A 120 7.08 -7.90 8.79
C ASP A 120 7.08 -7.05 7.52
N TRP A 121 5.90 -6.53 7.14
CA TRP A 121 5.75 -5.74 5.91
C TRP A 121 6.69 -4.52 5.86
N LEU A 122 6.70 -3.70 6.92
CA LEU A 122 7.51 -2.48 6.99
C LEU A 122 9.01 -2.76 7.10
N PHE A 123 9.39 -3.93 7.64
CA PHE A 123 10.79 -4.34 7.73
C PHE A 123 11.29 -4.74 6.35
N GLU A 124 10.58 -5.65 5.68
CA GLU A 124 10.97 -6.20 4.38
C GLU A 124 10.97 -5.12 3.29
N ASN A 125 10.00 -4.19 3.31
CA ASN A 125 9.92 -3.11 2.32
C ASN A 125 10.94 -1.97 2.53
N GLY A 126 11.83 -2.08 3.51
CA GLY A 126 12.91 -1.11 3.75
C GLY A 126 12.45 0.29 4.17
N SER A 127 11.18 0.46 4.55
CA SER A 127 10.63 1.75 4.97
C SER A 127 11.48 2.41 6.07
N THR A 128 11.79 1.70 7.12
CA THR A 128 12.25 2.36 8.36
C THR A 128 13.77 2.38 8.54
N ASN A 129 14.54 2.09 7.48
CA ASN A 129 16.00 1.92 7.53
C ASN A 129 16.49 0.81 8.52
N ALA A 130 15.60 -0.09 8.96
CA ALA A 130 15.91 -1.10 9.97
C ALA A 130 16.52 -2.41 9.42
N GLY A 131 16.70 -2.55 8.10
CA GLY A 131 17.39 -3.69 7.51
C GLY A 131 16.94 -4.06 6.09
N GLY A 132 15.67 -3.82 5.74
CA GLY A 132 15.16 -4.12 4.40
C GLY A 132 15.56 -3.10 3.34
N VAL A 133 15.29 -3.47 2.09
CA VAL A 133 15.49 -2.63 0.91
C VAL A 133 14.11 -2.45 0.25
N PRO A 134 13.76 -1.26 -0.25
CA PRO A 134 12.53 -1.05 -0.99
C PRO A 134 12.33 -2.09 -2.09
N PHE A 135 11.13 -2.66 -2.15
CA PHE A 135 10.80 -3.68 -3.14
C PHE A 135 10.91 -3.10 -4.55
N GLY A 136 11.66 -3.78 -5.41
CA GLY A 136 11.75 -3.47 -6.83
C GLY A 136 10.70 -4.21 -7.65
N ASN A 137 10.21 -5.34 -7.16
CA ASN A 137 9.29 -6.24 -7.85
C ASN A 137 8.11 -6.62 -6.94
N ARG A 138 6.88 -6.68 -7.48
CA ARG A 138 5.68 -7.05 -6.69
C ARG A 138 5.68 -8.49 -6.16
N GLY A 139 6.51 -9.35 -6.73
CA GLY A 139 6.80 -10.70 -6.22
C GLY A 139 7.58 -10.72 -4.90
N GLU A 140 8.18 -9.60 -4.49
CA GLU A 140 8.86 -9.49 -3.18
C GLU A 140 7.89 -9.55 -2.00
N LEU A 141 6.57 -9.50 -2.25
CA LEU A 141 5.55 -9.85 -1.26
C LEU A 141 5.76 -11.25 -0.66
N ALA A 142 6.41 -12.17 -1.38
CA ALA A 142 6.78 -13.48 -0.88
C ALA A 142 7.80 -13.45 0.29
N LYS A 143 8.49 -12.34 0.52
CA LYS A 143 9.43 -12.18 1.64
C LYS A 143 8.74 -11.95 2.98
N ILE A 144 7.50 -11.45 2.94
CA ILE A 144 6.73 -11.06 4.13
C ILE A 144 6.19 -12.34 4.80
N THR A 145 6.95 -12.88 5.73
CA THR A 145 6.64 -14.16 6.37
C THR A 145 5.33 -14.12 7.18
N ASN A 146 4.97 -12.95 7.70
CA ASN A 146 3.70 -12.76 8.42
C ASN A 146 2.45 -12.92 7.52
N LEU A 147 2.59 -12.84 6.19
CA LEU A 147 1.50 -13.21 5.27
C LEU A 147 1.17 -14.71 5.31
N PHE A 148 2.11 -15.55 5.79
CA PHE A 148 1.98 -17.01 5.77
C PHE A 148 1.84 -17.61 7.17
N ASN A 149 2.55 -17.04 8.13
CA ASN A 149 2.58 -17.47 9.51
C ASN A 149 2.47 -16.24 10.41
N SER A 150 1.27 -15.99 10.95
CA SER A 150 1.13 -15.03 12.05
C SER A 150 2.05 -15.44 13.21
N LEU A 151 2.75 -14.47 13.82
CA LEU A 151 3.70 -14.69 14.89
C LEU A 151 3.09 -15.58 15.99
N ALA A 152 3.89 -16.52 16.52
CA ALA A 152 3.48 -17.58 17.45
C ALA A 152 2.90 -17.11 18.81
N TYR A 153 2.68 -15.81 19.00
CA TYR A 153 2.19 -15.20 20.24
C TYR A 153 0.76 -14.65 20.16
N ASP A 154 0.08 -14.78 19.02
CA ASP A 154 -1.26 -14.24 18.80
C ASP A 154 -2.33 -15.35 18.60
N PRO A 155 -3.50 -15.29 19.26
CA PRO A 155 -4.62 -16.22 19.03
C PRO A 155 -5.24 -16.18 17.63
N HIS A 156 -4.84 -15.26 16.75
CA HIS A 156 -5.30 -15.20 15.36
C HIS A 156 -4.32 -15.89 14.41
N THR A 157 -4.46 -17.21 14.30
CA THR A 157 -3.60 -18.07 13.47
C THR A 157 -3.99 -18.02 11.99
N LEU A 158 -3.37 -17.11 11.25
CA LEU A 158 -3.19 -17.31 9.82
C LEU A 158 -2.08 -18.36 9.64
N THR A 159 -2.46 -19.63 9.58
CA THR A 159 -1.53 -20.76 9.41
C THR A 159 -1.62 -21.27 7.98
N GLN A 160 -0.64 -20.91 7.15
CA GLN A 160 -0.53 -21.36 5.76
C GLN A 160 0.65 -22.33 5.61
N ASP A 161 0.46 -23.56 6.09
CA ASP A 161 1.53 -24.57 6.13
C ASP A 161 1.84 -25.20 4.77
N THR A 162 0.94 -25.03 3.79
CA THR A 162 1.10 -25.60 2.45
C THR A 162 1.51 -24.53 1.46
N ASP A 163 2.37 -24.89 0.49
CA ASP A 163 2.73 -24.01 -0.62
C ASP A 163 1.48 -23.46 -1.33
N ALA A 164 0.43 -24.28 -1.42
CA ALA A 164 -0.85 -23.86 -1.98
C ALA A 164 -1.53 -22.73 -1.22
N ALA A 165 -1.49 -22.76 0.11
CA ALA A 165 -2.05 -21.70 0.92
C ALA A 165 -1.21 -20.42 0.80
N LYS A 166 0.12 -20.54 0.83
CA LYS A 166 1.05 -19.39 0.67
C LYS A 166 0.88 -18.66 -0.64
N GLU A 167 0.72 -19.41 -1.73
CA GLU A 167 0.46 -18.82 -3.05
C GLU A 167 -0.93 -18.19 -3.16
N GLU A 168 -1.90 -18.58 -2.32
CA GLU A 168 -3.27 -18.06 -2.36
C GLU A 168 -3.30 -16.58 -2.00
N ILE A 169 -2.69 -16.20 -0.87
CA ILE A 169 -2.70 -14.81 -0.41
C ILE A 169 -1.93 -13.92 -1.39
N ILE A 170 -0.72 -14.32 -1.79
CA ILE A 170 0.10 -13.59 -2.76
C ILE A 170 -0.67 -13.45 -4.08
N GLY A 171 -1.24 -14.55 -4.57
CA GLY A 171 -1.91 -14.58 -5.86
C GLY A 171 -3.17 -13.73 -5.92
N LYS A 172 -3.80 -13.44 -4.77
CA LYS A 172 -4.97 -12.57 -4.65
C LYS A 172 -4.60 -11.09 -4.54
N ILE A 173 -3.52 -10.75 -3.84
CA ILE A 173 -3.11 -9.35 -3.64
C ILE A 173 -2.24 -8.80 -4.76
N VAL A 174 -1.42 -9.62 -5.42
CA VAL A 174 -0.35 -9.13 -6.29
C VAL A 174 -0.84 -8.35 -7.52
N ASN A 175 -2.09 -8.56 -7.96
CA ASN A 175 -2.68 -7.75 -9.04
C ASN A 175 -3.06 -6.32 -8.60
N LEU A 176 -3.31 -6.13 -7.30
CA LEU A 176 -3.63 -4.84 -6.70
C LEU A 176 -2.38 -4.05 -6.32
N CYS A 177 -1.21 -4.68 -6.36
CA CYS A 177 0.06 -4.13 -5.91
C CYS A 177 0.93 -3.57 -7.05
N THR A 178 1.71 -2.54 -6.75
CA THR A 178 2.74 -1.99 -7.64
C THR A 178 3.98 -1.56 -6.86
N THR A 179 5.14 -1.53 -7.52
CA THR A 179 6.38 -0.90 -7.00
C THR A 179 6.69 0.41 -7.73
N ARG A 180 5.86 0.80 -8.70
CA ARG A 180 6.08 2.00 -9.52
C ARG A 180 5.88 3.28 -8.73
N ALA A 181 6.57 4.34 -9.14
CA ALA A 181 6.46 5.65 -8.54
C ALA A 181 5.01 6.15 -8.57
N THR A 182 4.57 6.74 -7.45
CA THR A 182 3.21 7.25 -7.28
C THR A 182 3.21 8.76 -7.55
N PHE A 183 2.18 9.24 -8.25
CA PHE A 183 1.99 10.65 -8.53
C PHE A 183 0.81 11.19 -7.73
N TYR A 184 1.00 12.36 -7.12
CA TYR A 184 -0.03 13.04 -6.34
C TYR A 184 -0.26 14.43 -6.93
N THR A 185 -1.52 14.82 -7.06
CA THR A 185 -1.91 16.20 -7.34
C THR A 185 -2.29 16.85 -6.02
N VAL A 186 -1.50 17.83 -5.59
CA VAL A 186 -1.72 18.60 -4.37
C VAL A 186 -2.21 19.98 -4.76
N ILE A 187 -3.30 20.42 -4.15
CA ILE A 187 -3.75 21.81 -4.23
C ILE A 187 -3.37 22.47 -2.92
N VAL A 188 -2.48 23.46 -3.00
CA VAL A 188 -2.06 24.27 -1.85
C VAL A 188 -2.79 25.60 -1.94
N ILE A 189 -3.49 25.96 -0.87
CA ILE A 189 -4.17 27.24 -0.73
C ILE A 189 -3.42 28.03 0.34
N ALA A 190 -2.82 29.14 -0.05
CA ALA A 190 -2.17 30.08 0.85
C ALA A 190 -3.05 31.31 0.98
N GLN A 191 -3.41 31.68 2.21
CA GLN A 191 -4.23 32.86 2.50
C GLN A 191 -3.45 33.82 3.39
N GLY A 192 -3.44 35.09 3.01
CA GLY A 192 -2.97 36.19 3.85
C GLY A 192 -4.13 36.72 4.68
N ILE A 193 -4.06 36.55 5.99
CA ILE A 193 -5.11 36.98 6.93
C ILE A 193 -4.65 38.25 7.65
N LYS A 194 -5.54 39.22 7.77
CA LYS A 194 -5.35 40.41 8.60
C LYS A 194 -6.24 40.33 9.83
N GLU A 195 -5.56 40.24 10.96
CA GLU A 195 -6.10 40.49 12.30
C GLU A 195 -6.66 41.91 12.37
N LEU A 196 -7.93 42.02 12.77
CA LEU A 196 -8.52 43.31 13.11
C LEU A 196 -8.14 43.67 14.55
N ARG A 197 -7.99 44.98 14.82
CA ARG A 197 -7.74 45.46 16.17
C ARG A 197 -9.06 45.98 16.71
N ASP A 198 -9.31 45.73 17.99
CA ASP A 198 -10.42 46.33 18.71
C ASP A 198 -10.30 47.87 18.71
N ALA A 199 -11.40 48.58 18.98
CA ALA A 199 -11.51 50.03 18.90
C ALA A 199 -10.46 50.79 19.75
N ASP A 200 -9.96 50.16 20.81
CA ASP A 200 -8.93 50.70 21.72
C ASP A 200 -7.48 50.46 21.24
N GLY A 201 -7.28 49.86 20.06
CA GLY A 201 -5.97 49.66 19.43
C GLY A 201 -5.14 48.50 20.01
N THR A 202 -5.72 47.76 20.95
CA THR A 202 -5.15 46.54 21.53
C THR A 202 -5.17 45.42 20.49
N VAL A 203 -4.07 44.68 20.37
CA VAL A 203 -3.99 43.52 19.47
C VAL A 203 -4.67 42.36 20.19
N LEU A 204 -5.80 41.87 19.66
CA LEU A 204 -6.40 40.62 20.13
C LEU A 204 -5.34 39.53 19.97
N GLY A 205 -5.15 38.73 21.01
CA GLY A 205 -4.06 37.77 21.13
C GLY A 205 -4.25 36.54 20.24
N GLY A 206 -4.54 36.75 18.95
CA GLY A 206 -4.82 35.72 17.96
C GLY A 206 -3.69 34.69 17.89
N THR A 207 -4.07 33.42 17.99
CA THR A 207 -3.13 32.32 17.82
C THR A 207 -2.95 32.04 16.34
N LYS A 208 -1.71 32.02 15.86
CA LYS A 208 -1.41 31.75 14.44
C LYS A 208 -2.09 30.46 13.97
N GLY A 209 -2.92 30.56 12.92
CA GLY A 209 -3.59 29.41 12.31
C GLY A 209 -4.99 29.12 12.85
N GLN A 210 -5.55 29.99 13.70
CA GLN A 210 -6.95 29.96 14.10
C GLN A 210 -7.61 31.26 13.62
N PHE A 211 -8.81 31.14 13.06
CA PHE A 211 -9.67 32.31 12.84
C PHE A 211 -10.30 32.69 14.18
N ASP A 212 -10.31 33.97 14.52
CA ASP A 212 -11.14 34.43 15.64
C ASP A 212 -12.63 34.32 15.27
N ASP A 213 -13.39 33.62 16.11
CA ASP A 213 -14.82 33.35 15.95
C ASP A 213 -15.61 33.78 17.19
N THR A 214 -14.96 34.36 18.21
CA THR A 214 -15.57 34.41 19.55
C THR A 214 -15.58 35.76 20.25
N ASP A 215 -14.80 36.75 19.82
CA ASP A 215 -14.80 38.05 20.48
C ASP A 215 -15.73 39.03 19.75
N ALA A 216 -16.89 39.27 20.35
CA ALA A 216 -17.74 40.40 19.98
C ALA A 216 -17.09 41.69 20.51
N ASN A 217 -16.88 42.66 19.63
CA ASN A 217 -16.36 43.97 20.00
C ASN A 217 -17.31 44.65 20.99
N ALA A 218 -16.85 45.71 21.66
CA ALA A 218 -17.67 46.49 22.59
C ALA A 218 -19.01 47.02 22.00
N ASP A 219 -19.12 47.08 20.67
CA ASP A 219 -20.31 47.50 19.92
C ASP A 219 -21.23 46.35 19.47
N GLY A 220 -20.90 45.08 19.80
CA GLY A 220 -21.70 43.90 19.47
C GLY A 220 -21.53 43.39 18.02
N GLU A 221 -20.56 43.92 17.27
CA GLU A 221 -20.11 43.34 16.00
C GLU A 221 -18.99 42.33 16.25
N TYR A 222 -19.03 41.19 15.56
CA TYR A 222 -17.98 40.18 15.61
C TYR A 222 -16.78 40.63 14.76
N ASP A 223 -15.59 40.68 15.35
CA ASP A 223 -14.34 40.93 14.61
C ASP A 223 -13.93 39.66 13.84
N TYR A 224 -14.46 39.53 12.63
CA TYR A 224 -13.99 38.48 11.73
C TYR A 224 -12.65 38.89 11.10
N ASP A 225 -11.66 38.02 11.28
CA ASP A 225 -10.42 38.02 10.51
C ASP A 225 -10.68 38.20 9.00
N ARG A 226 -10.01 39.18 8.39
CA ARG A 226 -10.20 39.45 6.96
C ARG A 226 -9.13 38.75 6.13
N VAL A 227 -9.55 37.89 5.22
CA VAL A 227 -8.67 37.38 4.16
C VAL A 227 -8.35 38.51 3.18
N LEU A 228 -7.10 38.92 3.14
CA LEU A 228 -6.61 40.01 2.26
C LEU A 228 -6.22 39.52 0.88
N ALA A 229 -5.70 38.30 0.82
CA ALA A 229 -5.18 37.70 -0.39
C ALA A 229 -5.31 36.19 -0.29
N GLU A 230 -5.61 35.56 -1.41
CA GLU A 230 -5.56 34.12 -1.57
C GLU A 230 -4.69 33.80 -2.77
N GLN A 231 -3.86 32.77 -2.65
CA GLN A 231 -3.10 32.23 -3.76
C GLN A 231 -3.27 30.71 -3.76
N LYS A 232 -3.74 30.19 -4.89
CA LYS A 232 -3.92 28.76 -5.12
C LYS A 232 -2.80 28.25 -6.02
N ILE A 233 -2.19 27.14 -5.63
CA ILE A 233 -1.13 26.49 -6.41
C ILE A 233 -1.50 25.02 -6.58
N MET A 234 -1.51 24.55 -7.81
CA MET A 234 -1.57 23.11 -8.12
C MET A 234 -0.15 22.58 -8.27
N VAL A 235 0.17 21.51 -7.56
CA VAL A 235 1.49 20.87 -7.59
C VAL A 235 1.32 19.40 -7.93
N ILE A 236 2.07 18.93 -8.92
CA ILE A 236 2.20 17.50 -9.22
C ILE A 236 3.47 17.01 -8.53
N LEU A 237 3.30 16.18 -7.51
CA LEU A 237 4.37 15.52 -6.78
C LEU A 237 4.56 14.10 -7.32
N ARG A 238 5.83 13.69 -7.44
CA ARG A 238 6.20 12.29 -7.62
C ARG A 238 6.83 11.80 -6.33
N ARG A 239 6.31 10.70 -5.79
CA ARG A 239 6.99 9.94 -4.74
C ARG A 239 7.82 8.85 -5.39
N ASP A 240 9.13 8.88 -5.17
CA ASP A 240 10.00 7.78 -5.55
C ASP A 240 9.82 6.61 -4.57
N SER A 241 9.41 5.45 -5.09
CA SER A 241 9.15 4.24 -4.30
C SER A 241 10.40 3.66 -3.64
N PHE A 242 11.59 4.02 -4.13
CA PHE A 242 12.86 3.50 -3.60
C PHE A 242 13.43 4.43 -2.52
N THR A 243 13.53 5.73 -2.81
CA THR A 243 14.13 6.66 -1.84
C THR A 243 13.12 7.29 -0.89
N ASN A 244 11.83 7.10 -1.14
CA ASN A 244 10.73 7.75 -0.41
C ASN A 244 10.78 9.28 -0.41
N LYS A 245 11.54 9.86 -1.34
CA LYS A 245 11.61 11.30 -1.55
C LYS A 245 10.48 11.75 -2.44
N PHE A 246 10.01 12.97 -2.18
CA PHE A 246 9.03 13.66 -3.00
C PHE A 246 9.74 14.67 -3.88
N ASP A 247 9.56 14.53 -5.19
CA ASP A 247 10.04 15.48 -6.18
C ASP A 247 8.85 16.29 -6.72
N VAL A 248 9.01 17.61 -6.79
CA VAL A 248 8.07 18.49 -7.47
C VAL A 248 8.34 18.40 -8.97
N LEU A 249 7.41 17.83 -9.73
CA LEU A 249 7.55 17.73 -11.19
C LEU A 249 7.05 18.97 -11.89
N ARG A 250 5.92 19.49 -11.41
CA ARG A 250 5.25 20.67 -11.97
C ARG A 250 4.53 21.38 -10.85
N TYR A 251 4.59 22.70 -10.87
CA TYR A 251 3.67 23.53 -10.13
C TYR A 251 3.08 24.57 -11.09
N GLU A 252 1.84 24.94 -10.84
CA GLU A 252 1.09 25.91 -11.63
C GLU A 252 0.29 26.78 -10.67
N TYR A 253 0.32 28.09 -10.88
CA TYR A 253 -0.58 28.99 -10.19
C TYR A 253 -1.97 28.78 -10.77
N LEU A 254 -2.93 28.50 -9.90
CA LEU A 254 -4.33 28.52 -10.28
C LEU A 254 -4.76 29.99 -10.17
N ASP A 255 -4.72 30.69 -11.30
CA ASP A 255 -5.34 32.00 -11.41
C ASP A 255 -6.85 31.86 -11.16
N GLU A 256 -7.45 32.89 -10.56
CA GLU A 256 -8.89 32.96 -10.27
C GLU A 256 -9.78 32.85 -11.52
#